data_AF-A0A1V5K365-F1
#
_entry.id   AF-A0A1V5K365-F1
#
_cell.length_a   1.000
_cell.length_b   1.000
_cell.length_c   1.000
_cell.angle_alpha   90.00
_cell.angle_beta   90.00
_cell.angle_gamma   90.00
#
_symmetry.space_group_name_H-M   'P 1'
#
loop_
_entity.id
_entity.type
_entity.pdbx_description
1 polymer ?
#
loop_
_entity_poly.entity_id
_entity_poly.type
_entity_poly.pdbx_seq_one_letter_code
_entity_poly.pdbx_strand_id
1 'polypeptide(L)'
;MGAIYKRHGFIDADLDGLHGRELGIAVAEGMLALSRRVGFPTTLAELPGFTDAHIDRALAAAKNPQLEMKLKNMPVALNASLADTYMKPILLAAAKGDLNLIVNMP
;
A
#
# COMPACT_ATOMS: atom_id res chain seq x y z
N MET A 1 -8.89 14.65 2.04
CA MET A 1 -8.85 13.74 0.87
C MET A 1 -10.10 12.88 0.75
N GLY A 2 -10.49 12.09 1.77
CA GLY A 2 -11.67 11.20 1.72
C GLY A 2 -12.99 11.85 1.27
N ALA A 3 -13.30 13.07 1.76
CA ALA A 3 -14.53 13.78 1.41
C ALA A 3 -14.72 14.02 -0.10
N ILE A 4 -13.63 14.19 -0.85
CA ILE A 4 -13.68 14.38 -2.32
C ILE A 4 -14.11 13.07 -2.99
N TYR A 5 -13.51 11.94 -2.60
CA TYR A 5 -13.89 10.62 -3.11
C TYR A 5 -15.35 10.30 -2.80
N LYS A 6 -15.82 10.55 -1.56
CA LYS A 6 -17.23 10.38 -1.17
C LYS A 6 -18.17 11.25 -2.02
N ARG A 7 -17.86 12.54 -2.18
CA ARG A 7 -18.67 13.48 -3.01
C ARG A 7 -18.85 12.99 -4.45
N HIS A 8 -17.86 12.30 -5.00
CA HIS A 8 -17.91 11.78 -6.38
C HIS A 8 -18.37 10.32 -6.47
N GLY A 9 -18.88 9.73 -5.38
CA GLY A 9 -19.45 8.38 -5.35
C GLY A 9 -18.43 7.25 -5.35
N PHE A 10 -17.21 7.50 -4.88
CA PHE A 10 -16.15 6.49 -4.76
C PHE A 10 -16.04 5.90 -3.34
N ILE A 11 -16.74 6.48 -2.36
CA ILE A 11 -16.79 5.98 -0.98
C ILE A 11 -18.24 6.08 -0.50
N ASP A 12 -18.81 4.94 -0.10
CA ASP A 12 -20.17 4.89 0.44
C ASP A 12 -20.20 5.01 1.98
N ALA A 13 -19.09 4.68 2.65
CA ALA A 13 -18.98 4.70 4.10
C ALA A 13 -19.15 6.09 4.72
N ASP A 14 -19.60 6.13 5.98
CA ASP A 14 -19.64 7.36 6.76
C ASP A 14 -18.26 7.71 7.34
N LEU A 15 -17.54 8.59 6.63
CA LEU A 15 -16.17 8.96 6.98
C LEU A 15 -16.06 9.62 8.36
N ASP A 16 -17.10 10.32 8.83
CA ASP A 16 -17.06 11.04 10.10
C ASP A 16 -17.08 10.08 11.31
N GLY A 17 -17.64 8.88 11.13
CA GLY A 17 -17.63 7.81 12.13
C GLY A 17 -16.40 6.90 12.08
N LEU A 18 -15.49 7.09 11.12
CA LEU A 18 -14.29 6.26 10.96
C LEU A 18 -13.04 6.96 11.49
N HIS A 19 -12.15 6.19 12.10
CA HIS A 19 -10.90 6.71 12.65
C HIS A 19 -9.71 5.78 12.35
N GLY A 20 -8.49 6.34 12.46
CA GLY A 20 -7.24 5.58 12.33
C GLY A 20 -7.18 4.72 11.07
N ARG A 21 -6.97 3.42 11.25
CA ARG A 21 -6.83 2.44 10.15
C ARG A 21 -8.08 2.36 9.28
N GLU A 22 -9.27 2.34 9.88
CA GLU A 22 -10.53 2.16 9.15
C GLU A 22 -10.78 3.33 8.20
N LEU A 23 -10.52 4.56 8.68
CA LEU A 23 -10.57 5.75 7.84
C LEU A 23 -9.55 5.68 6.70
N GLY A 24 -8.32 5.23 7.00
CA GLY A 24 -7.27 5.05 6.01
C GLY A 24 -7.66 4.06 4.90
N ILE A 25 -8.25 2.93 5.26
CA ILE A 25 -8.74 1.91 4.32
C ILE A 25 -9.86 2.47 3.46
N ALA A 26 -10.88 3.10 4.05
CA ALA A 26 -12.00 3.67 3.28
C ALA A 26 -11.53 4.69 2.24
N VAL A 27 -10.56 5.53 2.61
CA VAL A 27 -9.97 6.49 1.66
C VAL A 27 -9.16 5.79 0.57
N ALA A 28 -8.34 4.79 0.91
CA ALA A 28 -7.55 4.03 -0.05
C ALA A 28 -8.44 3.27 -1.05
N GLU A 29 -9.53 2.67 -0.59
CA GLU A 29 -10.54 2.03 -1.45
C GLU A 29 -11.18 3.03 -2.41
N GLY A 30 -11.49 4.24 -1.93
CA GLY A 30 -11.97 5.33 -2.80
C GLY A 30 -10.97 5.73 -3.88
N MET A 31 -9.67 5.75 -3.56
CA MET A 31 -8.60 5.99 -4.54
C MET A 31 -8.54 4.87 -5.58
N LEU A 32 -8.62 3.61 -5.16
CA LEU A 32 -8.62 2.46 -6.06
C LEU A 32 -9.88 2.41 -6.94
N ALA A 33 -11.03 2.79 -6.40
CA ALA A 33 -12.28 2.89 -7.15
C ALA A 33 -12.20 3.94 -8.27
N LEU A 34 -11.58 5.10 -7.99
CA LEU A 34 -11.28 6.10 -9.02
C LEU A 34 -10.34 5.53 -10.09
N SER A 35 -9.20 4.93 -9.70
CA SER A 35 -8.25 4.33 -10.64
C SER A 35 -8.91 3.30 -11.55
N ARG A 36 -9.76 2.44 -11.00
CA ARG A 36 -10.52 1.45 -11.77
C ARG A 36 -11.48 2.10 -12.76
N ARG A 37 -12.19 3.15 -12.34
CA ARG A 37 -13.14 3.89 -13.19
C ARG A 37 -12.45 4.55 -14.40
N VAL A 38 -11.21 4.99 -14.25
CA VAL A 38 -10.43 5.58 -15.36
C VAL A 38 -9.66 4.53 -16.17
N GLY A 39 -9.80 3.24 -15.85
CA GLY A 39 -9.17 2.14 -16.58
C GLY A 39 -7.71 1.89 -16.22
N PHE A 40 -7.24 2.36 -15.07
CA PHE A 40 -5.89 2.10 -14.59
C PHE A 40 -5.81 0.81 -13.77
N PRO A 41 -4.69 0.09 -13.83
CA PRO A 41 -4.49 -1.09 -13.00
C PRO A 41 -4.49 -0.71 -11.52
N THR A 42 -5.17 -1.51 -10.70
CA THR A 42 -5.31 -1.29 -9.25
C THR A 42 -4.43 -2.21 -8.41
N THR A 43 -3.80 -3.20 -9.03
CA THR A 43 -2.89 -4.14 -8.39
C THR A 43 -1.62 -4.31 -9.21
N LEU A 44 -0.52 -4.73 -8.58
CA LEU A 44 0.69 -5.05 -9.32
C LEU A 44 0.50 -6.26 -10.24
N ALA A 45 -0.36 -7.21 -9.86
CA ALA A 45 -0.65 -8.40 -10.67
C ALA A 45 -1.35 -8.09 -12.00
N GLU A 46 -2.01 -6.94 -12.13
CA GLU A 46 -2.60 -6.48 -13.39
C GLU A 46 -1.54 -5.95 -14.38
N LEU A 47 -0.31 -5.70 -13.93
CA LEU A 47 0.76 -5.19 -14.79
C LEU A 47 1.37 -6.32 -15.64
N PRO A 48 1.53 -6.12 -16.96
CA PRO A 48 2.20 -7.08 -17.81
C PRO A 48 3.61 -7.39 -17.32
N GLY A 49 3.90 -8.68 -17.10
CA GLY A 49 5.21 -9.15 -16.68
C GLY A 49 5.49 -9.05 -15.18
N PHE A 50 4.53 -8.62 -14.35
CA PHE A 50 4.67 -8.72 -12.91
C PHE A 50 4.67 -10.19 -12.45
N THR A 51 5.53 -10.50 -11.47
CA THR A 51 5.68 -11.82 -10.87
C THR A 51 6.14 -11.68 -9.42
N ASP A 52 5.93 -12.71 -8.60
CA ASP A 52 6.37 -12.73 -7.19
C ASP A 52 7.88 -12.52 -7.03
N ALA A 53 8.68 -12.86 -8.05
CA ALA A 53 10.12 -12.56 -8.06
C ALA A 53 10.43 -11.05 -7.96
N HIS A 54 9.50 -10.16 -8.32
CA HIS A 54 9.63 -8.72 -8.10
C HIS A 54 9.52 -8.38 -6.60
N ILE A 55 8.65 -9.07 -5.86
CA ILE A 55 8.51 -8.91 -4.41
C ILE A 55 9.80 -9.37 -3.72
N ASP A 56 10.31 -10.54 -4.10
CA ASP A 56 11.56 -11.07 -3.52
C ASP A 56 12.74 -10.14 -3.77
N ARG A 57 12.86 -9.59 -4.99
CA ARG A 57 13.90 -8.60 -5.31
C ARG A 57 13.76 -7.31 -4.51
N ALA A 58 12.54 -6.82 -4.32
CA ALA A 58 12.30 -5.62 -3.50
C ALA A 58 12.68 -5.85 -2.03
N LEU A 59 12.38 -7.02 -1.48
CA LEU A 59 12.76 -7.38 -0.10
C LEU A 59 14.28 -7.57 0.04
N ALA A 60 14.93 -8.22 -0.93
CA ALA A 60 16.38 -8.35 -0.95
C ALA A 60 17.06 -6.97 -1.02
N ALA A 61 16.55 -6.06 -1.83
CA ALA A 61 17.04 -4.69 -1.93
C ALA A 61 16.85 -3.93 -0.60
N ALA A 62 15.69 -4.06 0.06
CA ALA A 62 15.44 -3.41 1.35
C ALA A 62 16.38 -3.90 2.47
N LYS A 63 16.91 -5.12 2.34
CA LYS A 63 17.90 -5.68 3.28
C LYS A 63 19.34 -5.40 2.88
N ASN A 64 19.59 -4.76 1.74
CA ASN A 64 20.93 -4.48 1.27
C ASN A 64 21.56 -3.34 2.11
N PRO A 65 22.70 -3.57 2.79
CA PRO A 65 23.37 -2.56 3.60
C PRO A 65 23.73 -1.27 2.83
N GLN A 66 23.97 -1.37 1.52
CA GLN A 66 24.27 -0.21 0.68
C GLN A 66 23.09 0.78 0.58
N LEU A 67 21.87 0.33 0.88
CA LEU A 67 20.66 1.15 0.86
C LEU A 67 20.23 1.59 2.26
N GLU A 68 20.97 1.24 3.31
CA GLU A 68 20.61 1.49 4.70
C GLU A 68 20.42 2.98 5.00
N MET A 69 21.32 3.85 4.52
CA MET A 69 21.18 5.30 4.71
C MET A 69 19.93 5.87 4.00
N LYS A 70 19.57 5.35 2.82
CA LYS A 70 18.38 5.83 2.07
C LYS A 70 17.10 5.44 2.79
N LEU A 71 17.05 4.22 3.34
CA LEU A 71 15.90 3.71 4.07
C LEU A 71 15.70 4.40 5.42
N LYS A 72 16.78 4.73 6.13
CA LYS A 72 16.72 5.53 7.37
C LYS A 72 16.21 6.95 7.15
N ASN A 73 16.36 7.50 5.93
CA ASN A 73 15.90 8.84 5.56
C ASN A 73 14.47 8.86 4.96
N MET A 74 13.77 7.73 4.93
CA MET A 74 12.36 7.70 4.50
C MET A 74 11.44 8.31 5.57
N PRO A 75 10.24 8.83 5.19
CA PRO A 75 9.28 9.43 6.13
C PRO A 75 8.89 8.50 7.29
N VAL A 76 8.93 7.19 7.04
CA VAL A 76 8.94 6.17 8.09
C VAL A 76 10.23 5.37 7.93
N ALA A 77 11.13 5.50 8.90
CA ALA A 77 12.43 4.86 8.87
C ALA A 77 12.26 3.34 8.84
N LEU A 78 12.61 2.73 7.71
CA LEU A 78 12.64 1.29 7.57
C LEU A 78 14.09 0.82 7.74
N ASN A 79 14.30 -0.33 8.37
CA ASN A 79 15.59 -1.01 8.39
C ASN A 79 15.42 -2.46 7.92
N ALA A 80 16.53 -3.14 7.68
CA ALA A 80 16.52 -4.51 7.15
C ALA A 80 15.71 -5.50 8.02
N SER A 81 15.71 -5.34 9.35
CA SER A 81 14.99 -6.24 10.25
C SER A 81 13.48 -6.01 10.25
N LEU A 82 13.01 -4.85 9.79
CA LEU A 82 11.59 -4.50 9.67
C LEU A 82 11.00 -4.87 8.30
N ALA A 83 11.83 -5.18 7.31
CA ALA A 83 11.40 -5.41 5.93
C ALA A 83 10.44 -6.62 5.81
N ASP A 84 10.76 -7.74 6.44
CA ASP A 84 9.88 -8.92 6.39
C ASP A 84 8.56 -8.69 7.12
N THR A 85 8.59 -7.95 8.23
CA THR A 85 7.41 -7.72 9.08
C THR A 85 6.45 -6.71 8.49
N TYR A 86 6.96 -5.63 7.88
CA TYR A 86 6.13 -4.49 7.46
C TYR A 86 6.14 -4.25 5.96
N MET A 87 7.28 -4.42 5.27
CA MET A 87 7.34 -4.18 3.82
C MET A 87 6.76 -5.34 3.02
N LYS A 88 7.05 -6.59 3.40
CA LYS A 88 6.50 -7.77 2.70
C LYS A 88 4.97 -7.77 2.66
N PRO A 89 4.24 -7.52 3.77
CA PRO A 89 2.78 -7.50 3.72
C PRO A 89 2.22 -6.33 2.90
N ILE A 90 2.92 -5.18 2.84
CA ILE A 90 2.55 -4.06 1.95
C ILE A 90 2.71 -4.46 0.48
N LEU A 91 3.82 -5.09 0.10
CA LEU A 91 4.03 -5.56 -1.27
C LEU A 91 3.00 -6.61 -1.69
N LEU A 92 2.66 -7.52 -0.77
CA LEU A 92 1.62 -8.53 -1.01
C LEU A 92 0.23 -7.90 -1.12
N ALA A 93 -0.08 -6.89 -0.30
CA ALA A 93 -1.31 -6.11 -0.40
C ALA A 93 -1.42 -5.44 -1.77
N ALA A 94 -0.35 -4.79 -2.23
CA ALA A 94 -0.31 -4.15 -3.55
C ALA A 94 -0.41 -5.16 -4.71
N ALA A 95 0.20 -6.34 -4.56
CA ALA A 95 0.13 -7.39 -5.58
C ALA A 95 -1.27 -8.00 -5.69
N LYS A 96 -1.94 -8.23 -4.56
CA LYS A 96 -3.25 -8.92 -4.51
C LYS A 96 -4.46 -7.98 -4.51
N GLY A 97 -4.24 -6.69 -4.23
CA GLY A 97 -5.32 -5.73 -3.97
C GLY A 97 -6.00 -5.92 -2.61
N ASP A 98 -5.33 -6.56 -1.65
CA ASP A 98 -5.89 -6.84 -0.33
C ASP A 98 -5.20 -6.00 0.77
N LEU A 99 -5.85 -4.89 1.14
CA LEU A 99 -5.34 -3.96 2.16
C LEU A 99 -5.31 -4.57 3.56
N ASN A 100 -6.00 -5.69 3.80
CA ASN A 100 -5.99 -6.37 5.11
C ASN A 100 -4.64 -6.99 5.43
N LEU A 101 -3.83 -7.27 4.41
CA LEU A 101 -2.47 -7.78 4.60
C LEU A 101 -1.54 -6.75 5.25
N ILE A 102 -1.85 -5.45 5.17
CA ILE A 102 -0.97 -4.39 5.70
C ILE A 102 -0.91 -4.46 7.22
N VAL A 103 0.31 -4.55 7.78
CA VAL A 103 0.59 -4.49 9.22
C VAL A 103 0.98 -3.06 9.59
N ASN A 104 0.28 -2.46 10.55
CA ASN A 104 0.62 -1.13 11.06
C ASN A 104 1.86 -1.23 11.95
N MET A 105 2.83 -0.35 11.74
CA MET A 105 3.92 -0.15 12.70
C MET A 105 3.37 0.47 13.99
N PRO A 106 3.91 0.06 15.16
CA PRO A 106 3.58 0.65 16.45
C PRO A 106 4.06 2.10 16.57
#